data_AF-A0A2N3ER52-F1
#
_entry.id   AF-A0A2N3ER52-F1
#
_cell.length_a   1.000
_cell.length_b   1.000
_cell.length_c   1.000
_cell.angle_alpha   90.00
_cell.angle_beta   90.00
_cell.angle_gamma   90.00
#
_symmetry.space_group_name_H-M   'P 1'
#
loop_
_entity.id
_entity.type
_entity.pdbx_description
1 polymer ?
#
loop_
_entity_poly.entity_id
_entity_poly.type
_entity_poly.pdbx_seq_one_letter_code
_entity_poly.pdbx_strand_id
1 'polypeptide(L)'
;MVGDHKLQNLMDNIDKGTSNPNRVGDGTLADAVRYENATGGTVGGRTHTIKAQETIRGLQNWLDRNPHGLQADRQEAITQIQNLQDALGS
;
A
#
# COMPACT_ATOMS: atom_id res chain seq x y z
N MET A 1 -10.56 13.52 2.44
CA MET A 1 -10.29 13.02 3.80
C MET A 1 -11.01 11.70 3.91
N VAL A 2 -10.28 10.63 4.13
CA VAL A 2 -10.87 9.31 4.39
C VAL A 2 -11.58 9.40 5.74
N GLY A 3 -12.89 9.17 5.77
CA GLY A 3 -13.69 9.31 7.00
C GLY A 3 -13.51 8.16 7.99
N ASP A 4 -12.86 7.07 7.55
CA ASP A 4 -12.70 5.83 8.29
C ASP A 4 -11.25 5.66 8.80
N HIS A 5 -11.10 5.61 10.12
CA HIS A 5 -9.79 5.50 10.78
C HIS A 5 -9.02 4.23 10.39
N LYS A 6 -9.71 3.12 10.09
CA LYS A 6 -9.06 1.89 9.62
C LYS A 6 -8.54 2.07 8.21
N LEU A 7 -9.28 2.69 7.31
CA LEU A 7 -8.80 2.98 5.97
C LEU A 7 -7.63 3.97 5.99
N GLN A 8 -7.70 5.02 6.83
CA GLN A 8 -6.59 5.96 7.00
C GLN A 8 -5.30 5.25 7.46
N ASN A 9 -5.39 4.35 8.45
CA ASN A 9 -4.22 3.58 8.90
C ASN A 9 -3.62 2.68 7.79
N LEU A 10 -4.45 2.18 6.86
CA LEU A 10 -3.96 1.42 5.71
C LEU A 10 -3.25 2.32 4.71
N MET A 11 -3.78 3.53 4.46
CA MET A 11 -3.15 4.54 3.61
C MET A 11 -1.83 5.04 4.20
N ASP A 12 -1.79 5.30 5.51
CA ASP A 12 -0.56 5.70 6.21
C ASP A 12 0.53 4.62 6.10
N ASN A 13 0.16 3.34 6.07
CA ASN A 13 1.12 2.26 5.84
C ASN A 13 1.68 2.25 4.41
N ILE A 14 0.90 2.68 3.43
CA ILE A 14 1.33 2.82 2.03
C ILE A 14 2.28 4.01 1.90
N ASP A 15 1.93 5.14 2.49
CA ASP A 15 2.66 6.41 2.32
C ASP A 15 3.82 6.60 3.31
N LYS A 16 4.04 5.64 4.21
CA LYS A 16 5.02 5.76 5.31
C LYS A 16 6.42 6.16 4.88
N GLY A 17 6.86 5.76 3.68
CA GLY A 17 8.20 6.07 3.17
C GLY A 17 8.29 7.39 2.38
N THR A 18 7.18 8.05 2.08
CA THR A 18 7.14 9.27 1.25
C THR A 18 7.89 10.44 1.90
N SER A 19 7.90 10.50 3.24
CA SER A 19 8.62 11.52 4.00
C SER A 19 10.12 11.23 4.18
N ASN A 20 10.62 10.07 3.74
CA ASN A 20 12.04 9.74 3.84
C ASN A 20 12.83 10.51 2.75
N PRO A 21 13.90 11.27 3.10
CA PRO A 21 14.74 11.93 2.09
C PRO A 21 15.51 10.95 1.21
N ASN A 22 15.80 9.75 1.71
CA ASN A 22 16.46 8.66 0.97
C ASN A 22 15.45 7.63 0.44
N ARG A 23 14.25 8.09 0.08
CA ARG A 23 13.20 7.23 -0.45
C ARG A 23 13.57 6.64 -1.81
N VAL A 24 13.03 5.47 -2.08
CA VAL A 24 13.10 4.81 -3.39
C VAL A 24 11.83 5.12 -4.15
N GLY A 25 11.96 5.60 -5.40
CA GLY A 25 10.82 6.09 -6.18
C GLY A 25 10.11 7.24 -5.46
N ASP A 26 8.79 7.16 -5.36
CA ASP A 26 7.97 8.12 -4.63
C ASP A 26 7.93 7.82 -3.12
N GLY A 27 8.60 6.75 -2.67
CA GLY A 27 8.66 6.34 -1.27
C GLY A 27 7.45 5.58 -0.77
N THR A 28 6.54 5.21 -1.68
CA THR A 28 5.39 4.38 -1.34
C THR A 28 5.81 2.93 -1.06
N LEU A 29 4.95 2.19 -0.37
CA LEU A 29 5.12 0.75 -0.17
C LEU A 29 5.24 -0.02 -1.49
N ALA A 30 4.49 0.39 -2.53
CA ALA A 30 4.54 -0.24 -3.85
C ALA A 30 5.92 -0.07 -4.50
N ASP A 31 6.51 1.11 -4.44
CA ASP A 31 7.84 1.35 -5.02
C ASP A 31 8.95 0.62 -4.29
N ALA A 32 8.82 0.48 -2.97
CA ALA A 32 9.74 -0.34 -2.20
C ALA A 32 9.69 -1.82 -2.65
N VAL A 33 8.50 -2.36 -2.89
CA VAL A 33 8.35 -3.74 -3.43
C VAL A 33 8.88 -3.85 -4.85
N ARG A 34 8.61 -2.88 -5.73
CA ARG A 34 9.15 -2.89 -7.10
C ARG A 34 10.68 -2.90 -7.09
N TYR A 35 11.29 -2.10 -6.22
CA TYR A 35 12.75 -2.09 -6.07
C TYR A 35 13.30 -3.43 -5.60
N GLU A 36 12.67 -4.05 -4.60
CA GLU A 36 13.05 -5.37 -4.10
C GLU A 36 12.97 -6.42 -5.21
N ASN A 37 11.88 -6.41 -5.99
CA ASN A 37 11.69 -7.34 -7.10
C ASN A 37 12.71 -7.11 -8.24
N ALA A 38 13.05 -5.86 -8.54
CA ALA A 38 13.98 -5.53 -9.61
C ALA A 38 15.45 -5.81 -9.25
N THR A 39 15.81 -5.66 -7.97
CA THR A 39 17.22 -5.68 -7.54
C THR A 39 17.60 -6.88 -6.68
N GLY A 40 16.62 -7.56 -6.08
CA GLY A 40 16.83 -8.50 -4.97
C GLY A 40 17.33 -7.84 -3.67
N GLY A 41 17.40 -6.50 -3.64
CA GLY A 41 17.86 -5.71 -2.49
C GLY A 41 16.77 -5.45 -1.47
N THR A 42 17.05 -4.57 -0.50
CA THR A 42 16.09 -4.12 0.52
C THR A 42 16.06 -2.60 0.58
N VAL A 43 14.91 -2.01 0.94
CA VAL A 43 14.80 -0.56 1.16
C VAL A 43 14.92 -0.29 2.66
N GLY A 44 15.88 0.56 3.07
CA GLY A 44 16.11 0.85 4.48
C GLY A 44 16.45 -0.39 5.33
N GLY A 45 17.04 -1.42 4.72
CA GLY A 45 17.43 -2.66 5.40
C GLY A 45 16.28 -3.62 5.74
N ARG A 46 15.10 -3.45 5.12
CA ARG A 46 13.91 -4.28 5.35
C ARG A 46 13.26 -4.70 4.03
N THR A 47 12.63 -5.87 4.03
CA THR A 47 11.75 -6.31 2.95
C THR A 47 10.33 -5.77 3.13
N HIS A 48 9.64 -5.52 2.02
CA HIS A 48 8.34 -4.88 1.97
C HIS A 48 7.25 -5.79 1.38
N THR A 49 7.62 -6.90 0.73
CA THR A 49 6.69 -7.88 0.14
C THR A 49 5.62 -8.35 1.13
N ILE A 50 6.01 -8.79 2.34
CA ILE A 50 5.06 -9.29 3.35
C ILE A 50 4.08 -8.19 3.75
N LYS A 51 4.59 -6.98 3.99
CA LYS A 51 3.75 -5.84 4.36
C LYS A 51 2.78 -5.48 3.25
N ALA A 52 3.17 -5.54 1.98
CA ALA A 52 2.27 -5.29 0.85
C ALA A 52 1.12 -6.32 0.82
N GLN A 53 1.42 -7.61 1.02
CA GLN A 53 0.39 -8.66 1.10
C GLN A 53 -0.58 -8.45 2.27
N GLU A 54 -0.07 -8.05 3.44
CA GLU A 54 -0.90 -7.73 4.60
C GLU A 54 -1.79 -6.50 4.36
N THR A 55 -1.25 -5.45 3.75
CA THR A 55 -2.00 -4.24 3.39
C THR A 55 -3.10 -4.54 2.38
N ILE A 56 -2.83 -5.34 1.33
CA ILE A 56 -3.85 -5.79 0.36
C ILE A 56 -4.99 -6.50 1.09
N ARG A 57 -4.68 -7.47 1.96
CA ARG A 57 -5.70 -8.17 2.76
C ARG A 57 -6.48 -7.20 3.65
N GLY A 58 -5.82 -6.21 4.22
CA GLY A 58 -6.44 -5.15 5.02
C GLY A 58 -7.46 -4.34 4.23
N LEU A 59 -7.10 -3.91 3.02
CA LEU A 59 -7.95 -3.13 2.11
C LEU A 59 -9.14 -3.95 1.59
N GLN A 60 -8.92 -5.22 1.21
CA GLN A 60 -10.00 -6.14 0.81
C GLN A 60 -11.02 -6.32 1.94
N ASN A 61 -10.54 -6.63 3.15
CA ASN A 61 -11.40 -6.73 4.33
C ASN A 61 -12.13 -5.43 4.66
N TRP A 62 -11.55 -4.27 4.35
CA TRP A 62 -12.21 -2.99 4.53
C TRP A 62 -13.33 -2.80 3.51
N LEU A 63 -13.11 -3.12 2.23
CA LEU A 63 -14.13 -3.06 1.19
C LEU A 63 -15.33 -3.96 1.50
N ASP A 64 -15.08 -5.19 1.97
CA ASP A 64 -16.13 -6.16 2.32
C ASP A 64 -17.01 -5.68 3.47
N ARG A 65 -16.41 -5.01 4.46
CA ARG A 65 -17.11 -4.47 5.63
C ARG A 65 -17.81 -3.13 5.36
N ASN A 66 -17.43 -2.46 4.27
CA ASN A 66 -17.93 -1.14 3.90
C ASN A 66 -18.55 -1.14 2.49
N PRO A 67 -19.58 -1.98 2.22
CA PRO A 67 -20.20 -2.06 0.90
C PRO A 67 -20.85 -0.73 0.47
N HIS A 68 -21.25 0.10 1.43
CA HIS A 68 -21.84 1.42 1.24
C HIS A 68 -20.92 2.57 1.70
N GLY A 69 -19.62 2.30 1.88
CA GLY A 69 -18.63 3.34 2.14
C GLY A 69 -18.59 4.38 1.02
N LEU A 70 -18.02 5.56 1.30
CA LEU A 70 -17.89 6.63 0.31
C LEU A 70 -17.25 6.10 -0.98
N GLN A 71 -17.81 6.46 -2.14
CA GLN A 71 -17.32 5.95 -3.43
C GLN A 71 -15.85 6.29 -3.65
N ALA A 72 -15.43 7.50 -3.28
CA ALA A 72 -14.02 7.92 -3.38
C ALA A 72 -13.10 7.05 -2.53
N ASP A 73 -13.45 6.79 -1.27
CA ASP A 73 -12.66 5.95 -0.35
C ASP A 73 -12.57 4.51 -0.85
N ARG A 74 -13.67 3.97 -1.39
CA ARG A 74 -13.68 2.63 -2.00
C ARG A 74 -12.83 2.57 -3.25
N GLN A 75 -12.89 3.59 -4.11
CA GLN A 75 -12.08 3.65 -5.32
C GLN A 75 -10.59 3.75 -4.98
N GLU A 76 -10.22 4.55 -3.97
CA GLU A 76 -8.83 4.65 -3.52
C GLU A 76 -8.31 3.30 -3.00
N ALA A 77 -9.10 2.60 -2.18
CA ALA A 77 -8.73 1.26 -1.71
C ALA A 77 -8.52 0.26 -2.86
N ILE A 78 -9.36 0.28 -3.90
CA ILE A 78 -9.23 -0.57 -5.09
C ILE A 78 -7.96 -0.22 -5.86
N THR A 79 -7.70 1.05 -6.10
CA THR A 79 -6.50 1.53 -6.80
C THR A 79 -5.24 1.08 -6.07
N GLN A 80 -5.20 1.20 -4.74
CA GLN A 80 -4.04 0.79 -3.96
C GLN A 80 -3.84 -0.74 -3.92
N ILE A 81 -4.93 -1.52 -3.90
CA ILE A 81 -4.84 -2.99 -4.05
C ILE A 81 -4.16 -3.33 -5.38
N GLN A 82 -4.64 -2.74 -6.48
CA GLN A 82 -4.10 -3.01 -7.82
C GLN A 82 -2.63 -2.60 -7.93
N ASN A 83 -2.27 -1.43 -7.39
CA ASN A 83 -0.89 -0.94 -7.38
C ASN A 83 0.06 -1.87 -6.61
N LEU A 84 -0.37 -2.39 -5.45
CA LEU A 84 0.42 -3.33 -4.66
C LEU A 84 0.51 -4.72 -5.31
N GLN A 85 -0.56 -5.19 -5.97
CA GLN A 85 -0.59 -6.44 -6.73
C GLN A 85 0.37 -6.40 -7.92
N ASP A 86 0.31 -5.32 -8.71
CA ASP A 86 1.27 -5.05 -9.79
C ASP A 86 2.70 -5.04 -9.28
N ALA A 87 2.96 -4.33 -8.17
CA ALA A 87 4.29 -4.30 -7.57
C ALA A 87 4.77 -5.69 -7.13
N LEU A 88 3.88 -6.56 -6.63
CA LEU A 88 4.17 -7.94 -6.26
C LEU A 88 4.28 -8.90 -7.47
N GLY A 89 3.85 -8.48 -8.66
CA GLY A 89 3.73 -9.34 -9.84
C GLY A 89 2.66 -10.43 -9.69
N SER A 90 1.53 -10.12 -9.04
CA SER A 90 0.43 -11.06 -8.71
C SER A 90 -0.93 -10.59 -9.19
#